data_AF-A0A934Q5V0-F1
#
_entry.id   AF-A0A934Q5V0-F1
#
_cell.length_a   1.000
_cell.length_b   1.000
_cell.length_c   1.000
_cell.angle_alpha   90.00
_cell.angle_beta   90.00
_cell.angle_gamma   90.00
#
_symmetry.space_group_name_H-M   'P 1'
#
loop_
_entity.id
_entity.type
_entity.pdbx_description
1 polymer ?
#
loop_
_entity_poly.entity_id
_entity_poly.type
_entity_poly.pdbx_seq_one_letter_code
_entity_poly.pdbx_strand_id
1 'polypeptide(L)'
;MPDGRFIPLAKPVRVRLSAWLDHRAQRWPETKNPYLLDTVQTAPRLSPPGRNFPWKKAGVTAQALRTDRILYEVEQTGGDVRRICDLFGIGIEAALHYARTVTDPPDTTADSA
;
A
#
# COMPACT_ATOMS: atom_id res chain seq x y z
N MET A 1 -13.46 4.08 16.92
CA MET A 1 -13.23 2.72 16.41
C MET A 1 -13.11 2.83 14.91
N PRO A 2 -12.14 2.18 14.24
CA PRO A 2 -12.16 2.13 12.78
C PRO A 2 -13.49 1.47 12.36
N ASP A 3 -14.02 1.88 11.21
CA ASP A 3 -15.43 1.77 10.80
C ASP A 3 -15.89 0.33 10.50
N GLY A 4 -15.31 -0.69 11.14
CA GLY A 4 -15.57 -2.11 10.89
C GLY A 4 -15.10 -2.58 9.51
N ARG A 5 -14.37 -1.75 8.76
CA ARG A 5 -14.01 -2.02 7.38
C ARG A 5 -12.98 -3.14 7.29
N PHE A 6 -13.35 -4.23 6.61
CA PHE A 6 -12.44 -5.31 6.26
C PHE A 6 -11.82 -5.03 4.90
N ILE A 7 -10.50 -4.88 4.86
CA ILE A 7 -9.73 -4.69 3.62
C ILE A 7 -8.92 -5.96 3.37
N PRO A 8 -9.17 -6.71 2.29
CA PRO A 8 -8.41 -7.91 1.99
C PRO A 8 -6.95 -7.57 1.70
N LEU A 9 -6.02 -8.29 2.33
CA LEU A 9 -4.60 -8.17 2.03
C LEU A 9 -4.24 -9.01 0.81
N ALA A 10 -3.71 -8.37 -0.23
CA ALA A 10 -3.17 -9.08 -1.38
C ALA A 10 -2.08 -10.09 -0.95
N LYS A 11 -1.97 -11.21 -1.66
CA LYS A 11 -1.01 -12.28 -1.36
C LYS A 11 0.43 -11.77 -1.13
N PRO A 12 1.00 -10.88 -1.97
CA PRO A 12 2.34 -10.36 -1.74
C PRO A 12 2.49 -9.56 -0.44
N VAL A 13 1.41 -8.92 0.03
CA VAL A 13 1.38 -8.16 1.29
C VAL A 13 1.38 -9.12 2.47
N ARG A 14 0.58 -10.19 2.43
CA ARG A 14 0.55 -11.21 3.50
C ARG A 14 1.93 -11.84 3.74
N VAL A 15 2.67 -12.16 2.67
CA VAL A 15 4.03 -12.73 2.77
C VAL A 15 4.99 -11.76 3.45
N ARG A 16 5.00 -10.49 3.01
CA ARG A 16 5.87 -9.45 3.58
C ARG A 16 5.50 -9.11 5.03
N LEU A 17 4.20 -9.09 5.32
CA LEU A 17 3.69 -8.86 6.65
C LEU A 17 4.14 -9.97 7.61
N SER A 18 4.03 -11.24 7.21
CA SER A 18 4.52 -12.36 8.01
C SER A 18 6.02 -12.22 8.30
N ALA A 19 6.83 -12.03 7.25
CA ALA A 19 8.28 -11.86 7.40
C ALA A 19 8.65 -10.67 8.30
N TRP A 20 7.90 -9.57 8.20
CA TRP A 20 8.08 -8.42 9.09
C TRP A 20 7.74 -8.75 10.54
N LEU A 21 6.60 -9.42 10.80
CA LEU A 21 6.19 -9.80 12.14
C LEU A 21 7.19 -10.77 12.78
N ASP A 22 7.74 -11.71 12.00
CA ASP A 22 8.78 -12.64 12.44
C ASP A 22 10.05 -11.88 12.83
N HIS A 23 10.54 -10.99 11.95
CA HIS A 23 11.69 -10.15 12.22
C HIS A 23 11.48 -9.26 13.46
N ARG A 24 10.29 -8.67 13.61
CA ARG A 24 9.93 -7.82 14.75
C ARG A 24 9.97 -8.60 16.06
N ALA A 25 9.37 -9.78 16.10
CA ALA A 25 9.34 -10.65 17.27
C ALA A 25 10.76 -11.08 17.69
N GLN A 26 11.64 -11.34 16.72
CA GLN A 26 13.04 -11.67 16.99
C GLN A 26 13.85 -10.45 17.46
N ARG A 27 13.63 -9.28 16.85
CA ARG A 27 14.44 -8.09 17.10
C ARG A 27 14.09 -7.38 18.41
N TRP A 28 12.82 -7.43 18.81
CA TRP A 28 12.28 -6.83 20.03
C TRP A 28 11.26 -7.74 20.71
N PRO A 29 11.69 -8.87 21.31
CA PRO A 29 10.76 -9.86 21.89
C PRO A 29 9.88 -9.29 23.01
N GLU A 30 10.41 -8.34 23.79
CA GLU A 30 9.71 -7.75 24.93
C GLU A 30 8.95 -6.44 24.60
N THR A 31 8.89 -6.05 23.32
CA THR A 31 8.20 -4.81 22.95
C THR A 31 6.72 -4.87 23.32
N LYS A 32 6.26 -3.86 24.06
CA LYS A 32 4.83 -3.64 24.35
C LYS A 32 4.22 -2.60 23.42
N ASN A 33 4.96 -2.13 22.42
CA ASN A 33 4.46 -1.16 21.45
C ASN A 33 3.34 -1.82 20.59
N PRO A 34 2.11 -1.26 20.57
CA PRO A 34 0.99 -1.85 19.84
C PRO A 34 0.97 -1.53 18.34
N TYR A 35 1.83 -0.62 17.86
CA TYR A 35 1.84 -0.21 16.45
C TYR A 35 2.49 -1.28 15.57
N LEU A 36 1.87 -1.54 14.41
CA LEU A 36 2.33 -2.58 13.48
C LEU A 36 3.78 -2.37 13.04
N LEU A 37 4.14 -1.13 12.74
CA LEU A 37 5.50 -0.76 12.42
C LEU A 37 6.13 -0.06 13.61
N ASP A 38 7.33 -0.46 13.95
CA ASP A 38 8.19 0.16 14.93
C ASP A 38 9.61 0.35 14.40
N THR A 39 10.39 1.08 15.17
CA THR A 39 11.78 1.39 14.90
C THR A 39 12.58 1.09 16.16
N VAL A 40 13.91 1.06 16.04
CA VAL A 40 14.79 0.94 17.22
C VAL A 40 14.47 2.00 18.29
N GLN A 41 14.04 3.20 17.87
CA GLN A 41 13.71 4.30 18.79
C GLN A 41 12.34 4.16 19.44
N THR A 42 11.36 3.57 18.75
CA THR A 42 9.96 3.48 19.21
C THR A 42 9.62 2.12 19.82
N ALA A 43 10.39 1.07 19.54
CA ALA A 43 10.19 -0.25 20.11
C ALA A 43 10.12 -0.26 21.66
N PRO A 44 10.98 0.45 22.42
CA PRO A 44 10.87 0.49 23.88
C PRO A 44 9.77 1.44 24.39
N ARG A 45 9.00 2.09 23.49
CA ARG A 45 8.01 3.11 23.83
C ARG A 45 6.62 2.62 23.44
N LEU A 46 5.60 3.28 23.99
CA LEU A 46 4.19 3.06 23.60
C LEU A 46 3.69 4.07 22.57
N SER A 47 4.61 4.81 21.94
CA SER A 47 4.32 5.82 20.93
C SER A 47 4.52 5.29 19.50
N PRO A 48 3.77 5.80 18.51
CA PRO A 48 3.98 5.43 17.12
C PRO A 48 5.31 5.98 16.58
N PRO A 49 5.87 5.39 15.51
CA PRO A 49 6.85 6.08 14.67
C PRO A 49 6.32 7.43 14.18
N GLY A 50 7.22 8.37 13.92
CA GLY A 50 6.84 9.68 13.36
C GLY A 50 6.18 9.55 11.98
N ARG A 51 5.34 10.52 11.60
CA ARG A 51 4.54 10.51 10.36
C ARG A 51 5.35 10.32 9.06
N ASN A 52 6.61 10.77 9.05
CA ASN A 52 7.50 10.67 7.89
C ASN A 52 8.14 9.28 7.75
N PHE A 53 7.97 8.41 8.75
CA PHE A 53 8.35 7.01 8.64
C PHE A 53 7.23 6.24 7.90
N PRO A 54 7.57 5.33 6.98
CA PRO A 54 8.91 4.99 6.48
C PRO A 54 9.38 5.84 5.28
N TRP A 55 8.53 6.77 4.82
CA TRP A 55 8.67 7.52 3.56
C TRP A 55 9.99 8.26 3.38
N LYS A 56 10.52 8.87 4.45
CA LYS A 56 11.79 9.62 4.40
C LYS A 56 12.95 8.77 3.90
N LYS A 57 13.01 7.48 4.29
CA LYS A 57 14.07 6.56 3.84
C LYS A 57 13.74 5.94 2.48
N ALA A 58 12.45 5.72 2.20
CA ALA A 58 12.01 5.10 0.96
C ALA A 58 12.23 5.99 -0.27
N GLY A 59 12.37 7.32 -0.10
CA GLY A 59 12.55 8.25 -1.22
C GLY A 59 11.29 8.40 -2.09
N VAL A 60 10.16 7.84 -1.64
CA VAL A 60 8.87 7.88 -2.33
C VAL A 60 7.78 8.30 -1.35
N THR A 61 6.73 8.93 -1.87
CA THR A 61 5.57 9.30 -1.07
C THR A 61 4.59 8.12 -0.97
N ALA A 62 3.81 8.08 0.12
CA ALA A 62 2.75 7.10 0.28
C ALA A 62 1.77 7.12 -0.90
N GLN A 63 1.46 8.33 -1.38
CA GLN A 63 0.53 8.52 -2.48
C GLN A 63 1.10 8.00 -3.80
N ALA A 64 2.37 8.25 -4.11
CA ALA A 64 3.00 7.75 -5.33
C ALA A 64 3.02 6.22 -5.36
N LEU A 65 3.44 5.58 -4.27
CA LEU A 65 3.44 4.11 -4.16
C LEU A 65 2.02 3.53 -4.26
N ARG A 66 1.03 4.22 -3.68
CA ARG A 66 -0.37 3.81 -3.76
C ARG A 66 -0.90 3.89 -5.19
N THR A 67 -0.65 4.99 -5.90
CA THR A 67 -1.05 5.17 -7.31
C THR A 67 -0.41 4.11 -8.20
N ASP A 68 0.90 3.92 -8.07
CA ASP A 68 1.66 2.89 -8.80
C ASP A 68 1.05 1.50 -8.62
N ARG A 69 0.75 1.13 -7.35
CA ARG A 69 0.18 -0.18 -7.06
C ARG A 69 -1.25 -0.35 -7.60
N ILE A 70 -2.04 0.71 -7.67
CA ILE A 70 -3.38 0.69 -8.27
C ILE A 70 -3.27 0.44 -9.77
N LEU A 71 -2.42 1.21 -10.47
CA LEU A 71 -2.18 1.05 -11.90
C LEU A 71 -1.68 -0.37 -12.24
N TYR A 72 -0.73 -0.89 -11.47
CA TYR A 72 -0.27 -2.26 -11.62
C TYR A 72 -1.42 -3.29 -11.47
N GLU A 73 -2.32 -3.12 -10.49
CA GLU A 73 -3.46 -4.04 -10.36
C GLU A 73 -4.43 -3.93 -11.54
N VAL A 74 -4.67 -2.72 -12.04
CA VAL A 74 -5.52 -2.48 -13.21
C VAL A 74 -4.96 -3.23 -14.42
N GLU A 75 -3.66 -3.10 -14.68
CA GLU A 75 -2.96 -3.80 -15.78
C GLU A 75 -3.05 -5.33 -15.64
N GLN A 76 -2.83 -5.87 -14.43
CA GLN A 76 -2.85 -7.31 -14.21
C GLN A 76 -4.25 -7.94 -14.28
N THR A 77 -5.31 -7.15 -14.12
CA THR A 77 -6.69 -7.65 -14.03
C THR A 77 -7.55 -7.25 -15.23
N GLY A 78 -7.00 -6.51 -16.18
CA GLY A 78 -7.76 -5.95 -17.32
C GLY A 78 -8.78 -4.91 -16.89
N GLY A 79 -8.55 -4.22 -15.77
CA GLY A 79 -9.46 -3.18 -15.26
C GLY A 79 -10.67 -3.70 -14.48
N ASP A 80 -10.53 -4.77 -13.69
CA ASP A 80 -11.58 -5.22 -12.78
C ASP A 80 -11.86 -4.18 -11.67
N VAL A 81 -12.83 -3.30 -11.94
CA VAL A 81 -13.23 -2.18 -11.07
C VAL A 81 -13.65 -2.65 -9.69
N ARG A 82 -14.35 -3.79 -9.58
CA ARG A 82 -14.84 -4.29 -8.28
C ARG A 82 -13.66 -4.69 -7.41
N ARG A 83 -12.70 -5.41 -7.99
CA ARG A 83 -11.48 -5.80 -7.31
C ARG A 83 -10.63 -4.61 -6.88
N ILE A 84 -10.53 -3.56 -7.70
CA ILE A 84 -9.82 -2.32 -7.35
C ILE A 84 -10.50 -1.63 -6.16
N CYS A 85 -11.82 -1.51 -6.16
CA CYS A 85 -12.58 -0.95 -5.03
C CYS A 85 -12.32 -1.74 -3.74
N ASP A 86 -12.35 -3.07 -3.80
CA ASP A 86 -12.18 -3.93 -2.63
C ASP A 86 -10.75 -3.88 -2.06
N LEU A 87 -9.73 -3.94 -2.92
CA LEU A 87 -8.32 -3.96 -2.49
C LEU A 87 -7.84 -2.61 -1.95
N PHE A 88 -8.27 -1.52 -2.58
CA PHE A 88 -7.77 -0.18 -2.26
C PHE A 88 -8.75 0.64 -1.42
N GLY A 89 -10.01 0.21 -1.28
CA GLY A 89 -11.03 0.91 -0.50
C GLY A 89 -11.45 2.24 -1.11
N ILE A 90 -11.26 2.42 -2.43
CA ILE A 90 -11.64 3.63 -3.19
C ILE A 90 -13.07 3.50 -3.72
N GLY A 91 -13.71 4.63 -4.02
CA GLY A 91 -15.04 4.66 -4.64
C GLY A 91 -15.01 4.26 -6.12
N ILE A 92 -16.17 3.87 -6.64
CA ILE A 92 -16.31 3.36 -8.02
C ILE A 92 -15.85 4.36 -9.08
N GLU A 93 -16.12 5.66 -8.89
CA GLU A 93 -15.67 6.73 -9.81
C GLU A 93 -14.13 6.78 -9.91
N ALA A 94 -13.44 6.67 -8.77
CA ALA A 94 -11.99 6.65 -8.75
C ALA A 94 -11.44 5.36 -9.38
N ALA A 95 -12.07 4.21 -9.11
CA ALA A 95 -11.67 2.94 -9.71
C ALA A 95 -11.87 2.93 -11.24
N LEU A 96 -12.97 3.49 -11.74
CA LEU A 96 -13.21 3.69 -13.17
C LEU A 96 -12.18 4.62 -13.80
N HIS A 97 -11.80 5.70 -13.11
CA HIS A 97 -10.75 6.60 -13.59
C HIS A 97 -9.44 5.84 -13.85
N TYR A 98 -9.02 4.99 -12.92
CA TYR A 98 -7.83 4.16 -13.11
C TYR A 98 -8.02 3.09 -14.18
N ALA A 99 -9.19 2.44 -14.26
CA ALA A 99 -9.46 1.38 -15.24
C ALA A 99 -9.34 1.85 -16.71
N ARG A 100 -9.69 3.11 -16.99
CA ARG A 100 -9.56 3.69 -18.34
C ARG A 100 -8.12 3.67 -18.87
N THR A 101 -7.11 3.67 -18.01
CA THR A 101 -5.69 3.62 -18.44
C THR A 101 -5.34 2.37 -19.25
N VAL A 102 -6.08 1.27 -19.06
CA VAL A 102 -5.91 0.02 -19.83
C VAL A 102 -6.83 -0.02 -21.05
N THR A 103 -8.00 0.65 -21.00
CA THR A 103 -8.98 0.65 -22.10
C THR A 103 -8.55 1.59 -23.23
N ASP A 104 -8.04 2.77 -22.87
CA ASP A 104 -7.50 3.76 -23.77
C ASP A 104 -6.06 4.05 -23.34
N PRO A 105 -5.08 3.18 -23.69
CA PRO A 105 -3.69 3.48 -23.42
C PRO A 105 -3.34 4.83 -24.07
N PRO A 106 -2.56 5.69 -23.41
CA PRO A 106 -2.20 6.99 -23.96
C PRO A 106 -1.56 6.77 -25.35
N ASP A 107 -2.15 7.40 -26.36
CA ASP A 107 -1.72 7.32 -27.75
C ASP A 107 -0.24 7.72 -27.80
N THR A 108 0.66 6.74 -27.91
CA THR A 108 2.11 6.97 -27.80
C THR A 108 2.69 7.49 -29.13
N THR A 109 1.85 7.96 -30.04
CA THR A 109 2.24 8.63 -31.28
C THR A 109 2.32 10.15 -31.08
N ALA A 110 3.30 10.62 -30.30
CA ALA A 110 3.85 11.97 -30.42
C ALA A 110 5.10 12.11 -29.53
N ASP A 111 6.28 11.76 -30.05
CA ASP A 111 7.26 12.76 -30.47
C ASP A 111 8.45 12.06 -31.15
N SER A 112 8.58 12.29 -32.45
CA SER A 112 9.81 12.07 -33.22
C SER A 112 9.89 13.25 -34.16
N ALA A 113 10.54 14.31 -33.69
CA ALA A 113 10.95 15.48 -34.45
C ALA A 113 12.34 15.93 -33.99
#